data_AF-A0A9K3HYZ4-F1
#
_entry.id   AF-A0A9K3HYZ4-F1
#
_cell.length_a   1.000
_cell.length_b   1.000
_cell.length_c   1.000
_cell.angle_alpha   90.00
_cell.angle_beta   90.00
_cell.angle_gamma   90.00
#
_symmetry.space_group_name_H-M   'P 1'
#
loop_
_entity.id
_entity.type
_entity.pdbx_description
1 polymer ?
#
loop_
_entity_poly.entity_id
_entity_poly.type
_entity_poly.pdbx_seq_one_letter_code
_entity_poly.pdbx_strand_id
1 'polypeptide(L)'
;MSFIMILVTIGELLANALNCSFVDADDFHPQSNKKKMKKGIPLSDEDRTPWLKVLRDVVNANLVSGKTVILGCSALQKQYREILSRHAVTGLIGSNAFNHTNNISNII
;
A
#
# COMPACT_ATOMS: atom_id res chain seq x y z
N MET A 1 -12.27 0.61 17.98
CA MET A 1 -11.62 -0.71 18.10
C MET A 1 -12.13 -1.74 17.07
N SER A 2 -13.04 -1.42 16.12
CA SER A 2 -13.78 -2.47 15.38
C SER A 2 -13.80 -2.36 13.84
N PHE A 3 -12.83 -1.71 13.20
CA PHE A 3 -12.72 -1.74 11.72
C PHE A 3 -11.35 -2.22 11.21
N ILE A 4 -10.27 -2.04 12.00
CA ILE A 4 -8.89 -2.41 11.59
C ILE A 4 -8.71 -3.94 11.49
N MET A 5 -9.41 -4.73 12.32
CA MET A 5 -9.24 -6.18 12.40
C MET A 5 -9.65 -6.94 11.12
N ILE A 6 -10.60 -6.42 10.34
CA ILE A 6 -11.12 -7.10 9.15
C ILE A 6 -10.11 -7.02 7.99
N LEU A 7 -9.45 -5.87 7.80
CA LEU A 7 -8.48 -5.67 6.73
C LEU A 7 -7.27 -6.59 6.88
N VAL A 8 -6.75 -6.71 8.11
CA VAL A 8 -5.63 -7.60 8.42
C VAL A 8 -6.00 -9.06 8.16
N THR A 9 -7.14 -9.50 8.71
CA THR A 9 -7.57 -10.91 8.58
C THR A 9 -7.78 -11.31 7.11
N ILE A 10 -8.49 -10.50 6.33
CA ILE A 10 -8.74 -10.79 4.90
C ILE A 10 -7.44 -10.70 4.11
N GLY A 11 -6.60 -9.70 4.41
CA GLY A 11 -5.32 -9.49 3.73
C GLY A 11 -4.36 -10.66 3.90
N GLU A 12 -4.23 -11.19 5.13
CA GLU A 12 -3.40 -12.35 5.43
C GLU A 12 -3.93 -13.61 4.73
N LEU A 13 -5.25 -13.85 4.77
CA LEU A 13 -5.87 -14.99 4.09
C LEU A 13 -5.65 -14.94 2.57
N LEU A 14 -5.81 -13.76 1.97
CA LEU A 14 -5.59 -13.58 0.54
C LEU A 14 -4.12 -13.75 0.16
N ALA A 15 -3.20 -13.19 0.96
CA ALA A 15 -1.77 -13.33 0.75
C ALA A 15 -1.32 -14.80 0.82
N ASN A 16 -1.85 -15.56 1.78
CA ASN A 16 -1.62 -17.00 1.89
C ASN A 16 -2.16 -17.75 0.67
N ALA A 17 -3.37 -17.44 0.21
CA ALA A 17 -3.97 -18.07 -0.96
C ALA A 17 -3.20 -17.79 -2.26
N LEU A 18 -2.56 -16.61 -2.36
CA LEU A 18 -1.77 -16.19 -3.52
C LEU A 18 -0.27 -16.44 -3.38
N ASN A 19 0.17 -17.07 -2.29
CA ASN A 19 1.57 -17.30 -1.95
C ASN A 19 2.44 -16.03 -2.07
N CYS A 20 1.94 -14.92 -1.52
CA CYS A 20 2.60 -13.63 -1.55
C CYS A 20 2.61 -12.98 -0.15
N SER A 21 3.27 -11.82 -0.02
CA SER A 21 3.40 -11.16 1.28
C SER A 21 2.19 -10.26 1.58
N PHE A 22 1.78 -10.19 2.84
CA PHE A 22 0.85 -9.17 3.34
C PHE A 22 1.61 -8.05 4.05
N VAL A 23 1.16 -6.81 3.89
CA VAL A 23 1.69 -5.62 4.56
C VAL A 23 0.53 -4.80 5.11
N ASP A 24 0.54 -4.51 6.41
CA ASP A 24 -0.38 -3.56 7.03
C ASP A 24 0.16 -2.13 6.87
N ALA A 25 -0.64 -1.24 6.28
CA ALA A 25 -0.26 0.14 6.07
C ALA A 25 -0.09 0.92 7.38
N ASP A 26 -0.80 0.56 8.46
CA ASP A 26 -0.76 1.28 9.73
C ASP A 26 0.61 1.16 10.43
N ASP A 27 1.38 0.11 10.11
CA ASP A 27 2.74 -0.08 10.64
C ASP A 27 3.68 1.05 10.21
N PHE A 28 3.46 1.62 9.02
CA PHE A 28 4.30 2.65 8.40
C PHE A 28 3.95 4.07 8.84
N HIS A 29 2.96 4.26 9.71
CA HIS A 29 2.69 5.58 10.24
C HIS A 29 3.86 6.11 11.07
N PRO A 30 4.30 7.36 10.85
CA PRO A 30 5.31 7.97 11.70
C PRO A 30 4.77 8.13 13.13
N GLN A 31 5.69 8.20 14.10
CA GLN A 31 5.31 8.29 15.51
C GLN A 31 4.42 9.51 15.81
N SER A 32 4.56 10.61 15.06
CA SER A 32 3.68 11.78 15.14
C SER A 32 2.22 11.43 14.84
N ASN A 33 1.97 10.64 13.79
CA ASN A 33 0.63 10.23 13.39
C ASN A 33 0.05 9.23 14.40
N LYS A 34 0.84 8.25 14.84
CA LYS A 34 0.45 7.30 15.89
C LYS A 34 0.04 8.02 17.18
N LYS A 35 0.78 9.07 17.57
CA LYS A 35 0.43 9.93 18.73
C LYS A 35 -0.90 10.68 18.54
N LYS A 36 -1.15 11.26 17.36
CA LYS A 36 -2.43 11.94 17.05
C LYS A 36 -3.61 10.96 17.13
N MET A 37 -3.50 9.81 16.47
CA MET A 37 -4.54 8.77 16.47
C MET A 37 -4.82 8.24 17.89
N LYS A 38 -3.78 7.99 18.70
CA LYS A 38 -3.94 7.57 20.11
C LYS A 38 -4.70 8.59 20.95
N LYS A 39 -4.65 9.88 20.59
CA LYS A 39 -5.40 10.96 21.24
C LYS A 39 -6.80 11.19 20.63
N GLY A 40 -7.21 10.38 19.66
CA GLY A 40 -8.45 10.59 18.90
C GLY A 40 -8.43 11.82 17.99
N ILE A 41 -7.24 12.39 17.72
CA ILE A 41 -7.09 13.54 16.83
C ILE A 41 -7.02 13.01 15.40
N PRO A 42 -7.93 13.44 14.50
CA PRO A 42 -7.90 13.02 13.10
C PRO A 42 -6.62 13.53 12.41
N LEU A 43 -6.05 12.71 11.53
CA LEU A 43 -4.91 13.13 10.70
C LEU A 43 -5.39 14.07 9.59
N SER A 44 -4.55 15.01 9.18
CA SER A 44 -4.77 15.84 7.99
C SER A 44 -4.19 15.18 6.73
N ASP A 45 -4.39 15.80 5.56
CA ASP A 45 -3.80 15.30 4.31
C ASP A 45 -2.27 15.47 4.29
N GLU A 46 -1.75 16.50 4.96
CA GLU A 46 -0.32 16.74 5.15
C GLU A 46 0.30 15.67 6.04
N ASP A 47 -0.44 15.16 7.04
CA ASP A 47 0.00 14.05 7.87
C ASP A 47 0.04 12.72 7.07
N ARG A 48 -0.93 12.52 6.17
CA ARG A 48 -1.07 11.27 5.40
C ARG A 48 -0.15 11.20 4.17
N THR A 49 0.15 12.32 3.54
CA THR A 49 0.94 12.35 2.30
C THR A 49 2.32 11.69 2.42
N PRO A 50 3.14 11.98 3.46
CA PRO A 50 4.43 11.32 3.64
C PRO A 50 4.27 9.81 3.87
N TRP A 51 3.27 9.41 4.65
CA TRP A 51 2.95 8.01 4.91
C TRP A 51 2.58 7.25 3.62
N LEU A 52 1.72 7.83 2.77
CA LEU A 52 1.34 7.24 1.49
C LEU A 52 2.54 7.08 0.53
N LYS A 53 3.49 8.02 0.55
CA LYS A 53 4.72 7.92 -0.25
C LYS A 53 5.60 6.75 0.20
N VAL A 54 5.75 6.54 1.51
CA VAL A 54 6.49 5.39 2.06
C VAL A 54 5.85 4.08 1.62
N LEU A 55 4.52 3.96 1.71
CA LEU A 55 3.80 2.75 1.28
C LEU A 55 4.00 2.46 -0.21
N ARG A 56 3.89 3.50 -1.05
CA ARG A 56 4.16 3.40 -2.48
C ARG A 56 5.59 2.89 -2.74
N ASP A 57 6.57 3.39 -2.01
CA ASP A 57 7.97 2.96 -2.18
C ASP A 57 8.17 1.50 -1.76
N VAL A 58 7.49 1.03 -0.70
CA VAL A 58 7.45 -0.38 -0.29
C VAL A 58 6.83 -1.28 -1.36
N VAL A 59 5.70 -0.87 -1.93
CA VAL A 59 5.05 -1.61 -3.02
C VAL A 59 5.96 -1.67 -4.25
N ASN A 60 6.54 -0.54 -4.66
CA ASN A 60 7.45 -0.47 -5.80
C ASN A 60 8.69 -1.36 -5.60
N ALA A 61 9.27 -1.40 -4.40
CA ALA A 61 10.42 -2.25 -4.12
C ALA A 61 10.11 -3.75 -4.27
N ASN A 62 8.91 -4.17 -3.86
CA ASN A 62 8.45 -5.56 -4.06
C ASN A 62 8.25 -5.86 -5.55
N LEU A 63 7.60 -4.97 -6.29
CA LEU A 63 7.36 -5.12 -7.73
C LEU A 63 8.67 -5.23 -8.53
N VAL A 64 9.65 -4.37 -8.25
CA VAL A 64 10.98 -4.42 -8.88
C VAL A 64 11.71 -5.73 -8.57
N SER A 65 11.45 -6.32 -7.39
CA SER A 65 12.00 -7.61 -7.00
C SER A 65 11.23 -8.81 -7.58
N GLY A 66 10.24 -8.59 -8.44
CA GLY A 66 9.38 -9.63 -9.02
C GLY A 66 8.43 -10.27 -7.99
N LYS A 67 8.20 -9.62 -6.85
CA LYS A 67 7.35 -10.12 -5.77
C LYS A 67 5.99 -9.45 -5.80
N THR A 68 4.93 -10.24 -5.67
CA THR A 68 3.58 -9.74 -5.40
C THR A 68 3.44 -9.42 -3.92
N VAL A 69 2.69 -8.36 -3.60
CA VAL A 69 2.38 -7.95 -2.23
C VAL A 69 0.93 -7.50 -2.13
N ILE A 70 0.24 -7.91 -1.07
CA ILE A 70 -1.08 -7.40 -0.68
C ILE A 70 -0.87 -6.32 0.38
N LEU A 71 -1.32 -5.10 0.08
CA LEU A 71 -1.26 -3.97 1.00
C LEU A 71 -2.64 -3.74 1.63
N GLY A 72 -2.77 -3.97 2.93
CA GLY A 72 -3.94 -3.59 3.70
C GLY A 72 -3.90 -2.10 4.01
N CYS A 73 -4.68 -1.29 3.30
CA CYS A 73 -4.72 0.16 3.52
C CYS A 73 -6.16 0.67 3.49
N SER A 74 -6.52 1.51 4.46
CA SER A 74 -7.86 2.11 4.49
C SER A 74 -8.15 2.99 3.27
N ALA A 75 -7.12 3.65 2.69
CA ALA A 75 -7.11 4.37 1.40
C ALA A 75 -8.47 4.96 0.93
N LEU A 76 -9.18 5.62 1.85
CA LEU A 76 -10.62 5.90 1.71
C LEU A 76 -10.92 6.86 0.55
N GLN A 77 -9.97 7.74 0.24
CA GLN A 77 -10.13 8.78 -0.79
C GLN A 77 -9.42 8.41 -2.10
N LYS A 78 -9.99 8.85 -3.23
CA LYS A 78 -9.44 8.64 -4.57
C LYS A 78 -8.00 9.16 -4.70
N GLN A 79 -7.73 10.35 -4.17
CA GLN A 79 -6.40 10.98 -4.21
C GLN A 79 -5.32 10.11 -3.54
N TYR A 80 -5.67 9.35 -2.49
CA TYR A 80 -4.71 8.47 -1.83
C TYR A 80 -4.39 7.25 -2.70
N ARG A 81 -5.39 6.68 -3.37
CA ARG A 81 -5.20 5.59 -4.33
C ARG A 81 -4.34 6.03 -5.51
N GLU A 82 -4.54 7.26 -6.01
CA GLU A 82 -3.68 7.81 -7.07
C GLU A 82 -2.21 7.95 -6.64
N ILE A 83 -1.93 8.32 -5.38
CA ILE A 83 -0.55 8.37 -4.86
C ILE A 83 0.06 6.96 -4.84
N LEU A 84 -0.70 5.95 -4.42
CA LEU A 84 -0.24 4.56 -4.35
C LEU A 84 -0.05 3.93 -5.74
N SER A 85 -0.92 4.25 -6.71
CA SER A 85 -0.85 3.75 -8.10
C SER A 85 0.25 4.39 -8.95
N ARG A 86 0.86 5.48 -8.48
CA ARG A 86 2.01 6.10 -9.16
C ARG A 86 3.23 5.21 -8.97
N HIS A 87 3.48 4.34 -9.94
CA HIS A 87 4.69 3.55 -10.01
C HIS A 87 5.87 4.47 -10.33
N ALA A 88 6.95 4.38 -9.57
CA ALA A 88 8.21 5.01 -9.93
C ALA A 88 8.85 4.17 -11.05
N VAL A 89 8.37 4.29 -12.28
CA VAL A 89 9.16 3.88 -13.46
C VAL A 89 10.18 4.99 -13.71
N THR A 90 11.12 5.16 -12.78
CA THR A 90 12.23 6.10 -12.96
C THR A 90 13.37 5.34 -13.64
N GLY A 91 13.29 5.29 -14.97
CA GLY A 91 14.41 5.22 -15.91
C GLY A 91 15.48 4.15 -15.70
N LEU A 92 15.21 2.91 -16.11
CA LEU A 92 16.20 1.98 -16.68
C LEU A 92 15.50 0.93 -17.58
N ILE A 93 14.57 1.33 -18.46
CA ILE A 93 14.16 0.45 -19.56
C ILE A 93 15.20 0.51 -20.67
N GLY A 94 16.31 -0.21 -20.46
CA GLY A 94 16.85 -1.02 -21.53
C GLY A 94 15.74 -1.97 -21.99
N SER A 95 15.50 -2.00 -23.28
CA SER A 95 14.48 -2.76 -23.98
C SER A 95 14.30 -4.20 -23.45
N ASN A 96 13.03 -4.60 -23.36
CA ASN A 96 12.50 -5.98 -23.27
C ASN A 96 12.20 -6.53 -21.87
N ALA A 97 11.05 -6.16 -21.29
CA ALA A 97 10.18 -7.08 -20.51
C ALA A 97 8.90 -6.36 -20.00
N PHE A 98 8.13 -5.68 -20.87
CA PHE A 98 6.77 -5.28 -20.52
C PHE A 98 5.78 -6.17 -21.27
N ASN A 99 5.80 -7.48 -20.95
CA ASN A 99 4.81 -8.45 -21.39
C ASN A 99 4.47 -9.36 -20.21
N HIS A 100 3.82 -8.78 -19.20
CA HIS A 100 2.91 -9.55 -18.37
C HIS A 100 1.64 -8.73 -18.18
N THR A 101 0.85 -8.68 -19.25
CA THR A 101 -0.58 -8.44 -19.17
C THR A 101 -1.20 -9.53 -18.31
N ASN A 102 -1.38 -9.27 -17.02
CA ASN A 102 -2.41 -9.92 -16.25
C ASN A 102 -3.17 -8.82 -15.49
N ASN A 103 -4.20 -8.37 -16.18
CA ASN A 103 -5.47 -7.85 -15.68
C ASN A 103 -5.70 -8.04 -14.16
N ILE A 104 -5.24 -7.10 -13.34
CA ILE A 104 -5.66 -6.97 -11.92
C ILE A 104 -6.38 -5.63 -11.69
N SER A 105 -7.09 -5.15 -12.72
CA SER A 105 -7.82 -3.89 -12.68
C SER A 105 -9.04 -3.90 -11.73
N ASN A 106 -9.35 -4.99 -11.04
CA ASN A 106 -10.57 -5.14 -10.25
C ASN A 106 -10.34 -5.88 -8.93
N ILE A 107 -9.56 -5.32 -8.01
CA ILE A 107 -9.79 -5.52 -6.57
C ILE A 107 -9.50 -4.18 -5.87
N ILE A 108 -10.52 -3.32 -5.81
CA ILE A 108 -10.63 -2.19 -4.88
C ILE A 108 -11.99 -2.34 -4.21
#